data_AF-A0A969GA25-F1
#
_entry.id   AF-A0A969GA25-F1
#
_cell.length_a   1.000
_cell.length_b   1.000
_cell.length_c   1.000
_cell.angle_alpha   90.00
_cell.angle_beta   90.00
_cell.angle_gamma   90.00
#
_symmetry.space_group_name_H-M   'P 1'
#
loop_
_entity.id
_entity.type
_entity.pdbx_description
1 polymer ?
#
loop_
_entity_poly.entity_id
_entity_poly.type
_entity_poly.pdbx_seq_one_letter_code
_entity_poly.pdbx_strand_id
1 'polypeptide(L)'
;MIKEGVEVEVTVMNIEIAIWDGQNVDGDSVSLYYNGECLLDNVNLTEERQYFTLNINPRAANHLVLYAHSNGELGYSTATIAIEGSDEPTKWVVLNSDHKKCDKIKFVLVY
;
A
#
# COMPACT_ATOMS: atom_id res chain seq x y z
N MET A 1 15.84 -3.12 -0.91
CA MET A 1 15.90 -1.83 -1.65
C MET A 1 14.47 -1.37 -1.89
N ILE A 2 14.14 -0.08 -1.79
CA ILE A 2 12.77 0.39 -2.07
C ILE A 2 12.73 0.90 -3.51
N LYS A 3 11.75 0.46 -4.31
CA LYS A 3 11.51 0.96 -5.67
C LYS A 3 11.13 2.45 -5.63
N GLU A 4 11.22 3.15 -6.76
CA GLU A 4 10.68 4.52 -6.88
C GLU A 4 9.15 4.57 -6.66
N GLY A 5 8.47 3.44 -6.91
CA GLY A 5 7.05 3.28 -6.62
C GLY A 5 6.15 4.09 -7.54
N VAL A 6 4.93 4.36 -7.08
CA VAL A 6 3.93 5.16 -7.80
C VAL A 6 3.63 6.42 -7.02
N GLU A 7 3.48 7.54 -7.71
CA GLU A 7 2.98 8.78 -7.13
C GLU A 7 1.47 8.88 -7.34
N VAL A 8 0.73 9.17 -6.26
CA VAL A 8 -0.71 9.36 -6.31
C VAL A 8 -1.09 10.72 -5.73
N GLU A 9 -1.79 11.48 -6.55
CA GLU A 9 -2.36 12.76 -6.16
C GLU A 9 -3.66 12.55 -5.36
N VAL A 10 -3.79 13.30 -4.26
CA VAL A 10 -4.97 13.30 -3.39
C VAL A 10 -5.39 14.75 -3.12
N THR A 11 -6.68 14.99 -2.95
CA THR A 11 -7.25 16.35 -2.76
C THR A 11 -7.61 16.65 -1.31
N VAL A 12 -7.56 15.63 -0.44
CA VAL A 12 -7.90 15.71 0.98
C VAL A 12 -6.75 15.25 1.87
N MET A 13 -6.67 15.82 3.08
CA MET A 13 -5.62 15.45 4.04
C MET A 13 -5.90 14.15 4.78
N ASN A 14 -7.16 13.73 4.88
CA ASN A 14 -7.55 12.47 5.50
C ASN A 14 -8.04 11.56 4.40
N ILE A 15 -7.25 10.54 4.08
CA ILE A 15 -7.64 9.53 3.08
C ILE A 15 -7.90 8.22 3.79
N GLU A 16 -8.88 7.47 3.30
CA GLU A 16 -9.04 6.07 3.67
C GLU A 16 -8.37 5.21 2.59
N ILE A 17 -7.65 4.18 3.01
CA ILE A 17 -7.11 3.17 2.11
C ILE A 17 -7.68 1.82 2.48
N ALA A 18 -7.82 0.96 1.48
CA ALA A 18 -8.11 -0.46 1.69
C ALA A 18 -7.00 -1.31 1.08
N ILE A 19 -6.52 -2.31 1.81
CA ILE A 19 -5.54 -3.30 1.35
C ILE A 19 -6.18 -4.69 1.31
N TRP A 20 -5.95 -5.42 0.23
CA TRP A 20 -6.30 -6.84 0.09
C TRP A 20 -5.40 -7.51 -0.95
N ASP A 21 -5.44 -8.83 -1.02
CA ASP A 21 -4.92 -9.56 -2.17
C ASP A 21 -5.97 -9.59 -3.27
N GLY A 22 -5.78 -8.75 -4.30
CA GLY A 22 -6.69 -8.67 -5.44
C GLY A 22 -6.33 -9.58 -6.61
N GLN A 23 -5.30 -10.43 -6.47
CA GLN A 23 -4.88 -11.34 -7.53
C GLN A 23 -5.10 -12.80 -7.15
N ASN A 24 -4.25 -13.34 -6.27
CA ASN A 24 -4.23 -14.78 -6.03
C ASN A 24 -3.68 -15.06 -4.64
N VAL A 25 -4.57 -15.49 -3.73
CA VAL A 25 -4.20 -15.78 -2.34
C VAL A 25 -3.33 -17.03 -2.29
N ASP A 26 -2.01 -16.85 -2.28
CA ASP A 26 -1.01 -17.93 -2.26
C ASP A 26 -0.27 -18.05 -0.92
N GLY A 27 -0.84 -17.46 0.14
CA GLY A 27 -0.37 -17.61 1.52
C GLY A 27 0.74 -16.63 1.91
N ASP A 28 0.86 -15.52 1.18
CA ASP A 28 1.88 -14.51 1.41
C ASP A 28 1.63 -13.59 2.60
N SER A 29 2.66 -13.40 3.43
CA SER A 29 2.63 -12.50 4.56
C SER A 29 3.38 -11.19 4.27
N VAL A 30 2.71 -10.07 4.57
CA VAL A 30 3.22 -8.73 4.32
C VAL A 30 3.13 -7.86 5.56
N SER A 31 3.89 -6.76 5.53
CA SER A 31 3.69 -5.63 6.42
C SER A 31 3.49 -4.35 5.62
N LEU A 32 2.68 -3.46 6.17
CA LEU A 32 2.37 -2.18 5.56
C LEU A 32 2.82 -1.08 6.52
N TYR A 33 3.65 -0.18 6.01
CA TYR A 33 4.17 0.94 6.78
C TYR A 33 3.77 2.26 6.15
N TYR A 34 3.36 3.22 6.96
CA TYR A 34 3.13 4.61 6.53
C TYR A 34 4.08 5.54 7.28
N ASN A 35 4.96 6.22 6.55
CA ASN A 35 5.99 7.09 7.11
C ASN A 35 6.84 6.44 8.23
N GLY A 36 7.02 5.12 8.16
CA GLY A 36 7.76 4.32 9.15
C GLY A 36 6.91 3.77 10.30
N GLU A 37 5.65 4.19 10.43
CA GLU A 37 4.70 3.61 11.38
C GLU A 37 4.07 2.34 10.80
N CYS A 38 3.99 1.28 11.60
CA CYS A 38 3.41 0.01 11.17
C CYS A 38 1.89 0.08 11.22
N LEU A 39 1.24 -0.13 10.07
CA LEU A 39 -0.21 -0.23 9.96
C LEU A 39 -0.68 -1.68 10.03
N LEU A 40 0.08 -2.59 9.41
CA LEU A 40 -0.19 -4.03 9.33
C LEU A 40 1.13 -4.76 9.56
N ASP A 41 1.17 -5.71 10.50
CA ASP A 41 2.39 -6.46 10.85
C ASP A 41 2.26 -7.95 10.56
N ASN A 42 3.13 -8.44 9.66
CA ASN A 42 3.26 -9.82 9.19
C ASN A 42 1.91 -10.57 9.03
N VAL A 43 1.00 -10.00 8.24
CA VAL A 43 -0.35 -10.57 8.02
C VAL A 43 -0.41 -11.24 6.66
N ASN A 44 -1.03 -12.42 6.62
CA ASN A 44 -1.41 -13.07 5.36
C ASN A 44 -2.51 -12.27 4.68
N LEU A 45 -2.25 -11.72 3.50
CA LEU A 45 -3.29 -11.04 2.75
C LEU A 45 -4.34 -12.05 2.28
N THR A 46 -5.59 -11.61 2.25
CA THR A 46 -6.73 -12.37 1.76
C THR A 46 -7.53 -11.49 0.80
N GLU A 47 -8.57 -12.03 0.19
CA GLU A 47 -9.52 -11.24 -0.61
C GLU A 47 -10.33 -10.25 0.25
N GLU A 48 -10.31 -10.40 1.58
CA GLU A 48 -10.98 -9.48 2.50
C GLU A 48 -10.20 -8.17 2.64
N ARG A 49 -10.93 -7.06 2.47
CA ARG A 49 -10.37 -5.70 2.57
C ARG A 49 -10.16 -5.28 4.01
N GLN A 50 -8.96 -4.79 4.30
CA GLN A 50 -8.61 -4.14 5.55
C GLN A 50 -8.46 -2.64 5.33
N TYR A 51 -9.11 -1.83 6.15
CA TYR A 51 -9.21 -0.37 5.97
C TYR A 51 -8.33 0.38 6.96
N PHE A 52 -7.67 1.44 6.50
CA PHE A 52 -6.83 2.32 7.32
C PHE A 52 -7.05 3.78 6.95
N THR A 53 -7.08 4.66 7.93
CA THR A 53 -7.09 6.11 7.68
C THR A 53 -5.67 6.66 7.76
N LEU A 54 -5.25 7.38 6.72
CA LEU A 54 -3.95 8.05 6.66
C LEU A 54 -4.12 9.57 6.73
N ASN A 55 -3.22 10.20 7.48
CA ASN A 55 -3.09 11.64 7.56
C ASN A 55 -1.96 12.11 6.65
N ILE A 56 -2.30 12.84 5.59
CA ILE A 56 -1.34 13.41 4.65
C ILE A 56 -0.76 14.69 5.24
N ASN A 57 0.57 14.72 5.35
CA ASN A 57 1.31 15.90 5.79
C ASN A 57 1.82 16.67 4.57
N PRO A 58 1.31 17.88 4.26
CA PRO A 58 1.74 18.66 3.10
C PRO A 58 3.18 19.20 3.22
N ARG A 59 3.79 19.08 4.41
CA ARG A 59 5.16 19.55 4.69
C ARG A 59 6.18 18.41 4.76
N ALA A 60 5.75 17.17 4.53
CA ALA A 60 6.62 15.99 4.60
C ALA A 60 6.35 15.03 3.43
N ALA A 61 7.25 14.08 3.24
CA ALA A 61 6.97 12.95 2.36
C ALA A 61 5.91 12.05 3.01
N ASN A 62 4.98 11.54 2.20
CA ASN A 62 3.92 10.63 2.63
C ASN A 62 4.09 9.32 1.87
N HIS A 63 4.82 8.38 2.45
CA HIS A 63 5.14 7.10 1.83
C HIS A 63 4.41 5.96 2.51
N LEU A 64 3.64 5.21 1.71
CA LEU A 64 3.12 3.90 2.06
C LEU A 64 4.05 2.86 1.46
N VAL A 65 4.60 1.96 2.26
CA VAL A 65 5.57 0.95 1.83
C VAL A 65 5.02 -0.44 2.15
N LEU A 66 4.98 -1.29 1.13
CA LEU A 66 4.69 -2.71 1.28
C LEU A 66 6.00 -3.47 1.47
N TYR A 67 6.05 -4.31 2.50
CA TYR A 67 7.17 -5.20 2.77
C TYR A 67 6.68 -6.65 2.72
N ALA A 68 7.34 -7.47 1.89
CA ALA A 68 7.07 -8.90 1.80
C ALA A 68 7.95 -9.67 2.80
N HIS A 69 7.35 -10.43 3.72
CA HIS A 69 8.07 -11.32 4.64
C HIS A 69 8.31 -12.70 4.02
N SER A 70 7.31 -13.21 3.30
CA SER A 70 7.42 -14.39 2.45
C SER A 70 7.29 -13.99 0.98
N ASN A 71 7.60 -14.92 0.08
CA ASN A 71 7.48 -14.72 -1.36
C ASN A 71 6.47 -15.71 -1.99
N GLY A 72 5.69 -16.41 -1.19
CA GLY A 72 4.60 -17.25 -1.67
C GLY A 72 5.09 -18.35 -2.59
N GLU A 73 4.15 -18.99 -3.29
CA GLU A 73 4.51 -19.95 -4.33
C GLU A 73 4.97 -19.23 -5.62
N LEU A 74 4.51 -17.99 -5.84
CA LEU A 74 4.79 -17.22 -7.07
C LEU A 74 6.12 -16.45 -7.04
N GLY A 75 6.78 -16.38 -5.90
CA GLY A 75 8.08 -15.73 -5.74
C GLY A 75 8.01 -14.22 -5.46
N TYR A 76 6.83 -13.65 -5.24
CA TYR A 76 6.60 -12.24 -4.88
C TYR A 76 5.23 -12.06 -4.20
N SER A 77 5.10 -11.08 -3.30
CA SER A 77 3.81 -10.71 -2.70
C SER A 77 3.16 -9.54 -3.41
N THR A 78 1.86 -9.66 -3.65
CA THR A 78 1.05 -8.65 -4.31
C THR A 78 -0.02 -8.12 -3.37
N ALA A 79 -0.07 -6.80 -3.21
CA ALA A 79 -1.14 -6.14 -2.47
C ALA A 79 -1.83 -5.13 -3.37
N THR A 80 -3.16 -5.17 -3.39
CA THR A 80 -3.96 -4.12 -4.02
C THR A 80 -4.32 -3.09 -2.96
N ILE A 81 -3.99 -1.82 -3.23
CA ILE A 81 -4.33 -0.67 -2.39
C ILE A 81 -5.39 0.16 -3.12
N ALA A 82 -6.60 0.23 -2.59
CA ALA A 82 -7.59 1.23 -2.99
C ALA A 82 -7.40 2.50 -2.16
N ILE A 83 -7.60 3.65 -2.79
CA ILE A 83 -7.56 4.96 -2.15
C ILE A 83 -8.96 5.56 -2.26
N GLU A 84 -9.64 5.62 -1.12
CA GLU A 84 -11.00 6.13 -0.97
C GLU A 84 -10.88 7.57 -0.46
N GLY A 85 -11.27 8.54 -1.29
CA GLY A 85 -11.14 9.97 -0.99
C GLY A 85 -10.66 10.88 -2.13
N SER A 86 -10.53 10.38 -3.36
CA SER A 86 -10.42 11.21 -4.55
C SER A 86 -11.79 11.41 -5.20
N ASP A 87 -12.03 12.58 -5.82
CA ASP A 87 -13.25 12.85 -6.61
C ASP A 87 -13.35 11.98 -7.90
N GLU A 88 -12.32 11.17 -8.18
CA GLU A 88 -12.30 10.16 -9.24
C GLU A 88 -12.68 8.77 -8.71
N PRO A 89 -13.24 7.87 -9.55
CA PRO A 89 -13.53 6.50 -9.15
C PRO A 89 -12.30 5.87 -8.48
N THR A 90 -12.52 5.13 -7.38
CA THR A 90 -11.51 4.52 -6.50
C THR A 90 -10.24 4.16 -7.27
N LYS A 91 -9.19 4.98 -7.13
CA LYS A 91 -7.88 4.67 -7.69
C LYS A 91 -7.32 3.50 -6.90
N TRP A 92 -7.09 2.38 -7.58
CA TRP A 92 -6.33 1.26 -7.04
C TRP A 92 -4.90 1.25 -7.57
N VAL A 93 -3.97 0.89 -6.71
CA VAL A 93 -2.56 0.68 -7.05
C VAL A 93 -2.18 -0.72 -6.60
N VAL A 94 -1.55 -1.48 -7.48
CA VAL A 94 -1.01 -2.79 -7.14
C VAL A 94 0.45 -2.60 -6.76
N LEU A 95 0.80 -2.98 -5.54
CA LEU A 95 2.16 -3.01 -5.03
C LEU A 95 2.70 -4.44 -5.11
N ASN A 96 3.94 -4.58 -5.56
CA ASN A 96 4.59 -5.88 -5.73
C ASN A 96 5.96 -5.89 -5.05
N SER A 97 6.12 -6.71 -4.01
CA SER A 97 7.36 -6.80 -3.24
C SER A 97 7.92 -8.22 -3.23
N ASP A 98 9.24 -8.32 -3.12
CA ASP A 98 9.96 -9.58 -2.98
C ASP A 98 11.07 -9.43 -1.90
N HIS A 99 11.75 -10.51 -1.52
CA HIS A 99 12.88 -10.49 -0.58
C HIS A 99 14.03 -9.52 -0.93
N LYS A 100 14.09 -8.95 -2.14
CA LYS A 100 15.13 -8.00 -2.57
C LYS A 100 14.60 -6.56 -2.63
N LYS A 101 13.33 -6.37 -2.95
CA LYS A 101 12.73 -5.08 -3.28
C LYS A 101 11.34 -4.89 -2.66
N CYS A 102 11.18 -3.75 -1.98
CA CYS A 102 9.89 -3.26 -1.51
C CYS A 102 9.28 -2.31 -2.53
N ASP A 103 7.97 -2.30 -2.62
CA ASP A 103 7.22 -1.31 -3.41
C ASP A 103 6.61 -0.22 -2.52
N LYS A 104 6.33 0.94 -3.11
CA LYS A 104 5.78 2.08 -2.36
C LYS A 104 4.77 2.90 -3.16
N ILE A 105 3.90 3.59 -2.43
CA ILE A 105 3.10 4.72 -2.92
C ILE A 105 3.61 5.99 -2.26
N LYS A 106 3.79 7.05 -3.05
CA LYS A 106 4.00 8.40 -2.55
C LYS A 106 2.73 9.21 -2.76
N PHE A 107 2.13 9.68 -1.67
CA PHE A 107 0.97 10.57 -1.75
C PHE A 107 1.40 12.03 -1.85
N VAL A 108 0.78 12.76 -2.77
CA VAL A 108 0.99 14.19 -2.98
C VAL A 108 -0.34 14.92 -2.89
N LEU A 109 -0.41 15.89 -1.98
CA LEU A 109 -1.60 16.72 -1.84
C LEU A 109 -1.62 17.77 -2.96
N VAL A 110 -2.70 17.77 -3.74
CA VAL A 110 -2.96 18.75 -4.81
C VAL A 110 -4.25 19.51 -4.50
N TYR A 111 -4.30 20.79 -4.85
CA TYR A 111 -5.43 21.70 -4.60
C TYR A 111 -6.06 22.15 -5.92
#